data_AF-A0A660MJG9-F1
#
_entry.id   AF-A0A660MJG9-F1
#
_cell.length_a   1.000
_cell.length_b   1.000
_cell.length_c   1.000
_cell.angle_alpha   90.00
_cell.angle_beta   90.00
_cell.angle_gamma   90.00
#
_symmetry.space_group_name_H-M   'P 1'
#
loop_
_entity.id
_entity.type
_entity.pdbx_description
1 polymer ?
#
loop_
_entity_poly.entity_id
_entity_poly.type
_entity_poly.pdbx_seq_one_letter_code
_entity_poly.pdbx_strand_id
1 'polypeptide(L)'
;MKDYKYNKLQSLTRYLHYILYLLTLCSCFRILFLAFTYFLTTNNNAFDKNHFPKEFLENLGHIYLIICYIEIISFIICAILSLKWIYRSIANLHSFNIPNVHYQPYQAAWCCILPIISFIAPYQIVSELWFKSFAVLDDKTCYKRNIISVWWICFLFNAPTYGMSYTWIQKDPFSPSGYITGIINCLLVTIAALLFIKITRAISQAQETYATMRPAPGETTETP
;
A
#
# COMPACT_ATOMS: atom_id res chain seq x y z
N MET A 1 7.13 -18.78 25.86
CA MET A 1 7.02 -17.65 24.91
C MET A 1 8.19 -17.73 23.95
N LYS A 2 8.00 -17.57 22.64
CA LYS A 2 9.13 -17.59 21.69
C LYS A 2 9.94 -16.31 21.90
N ASP A 3 11.25 -16.42 22.10
CA ASP A 3 12.13 -15.26 22.27
C ASP A 3 12.35 -14.60 20.90
N TYR A 4 11.84 -13.37 20.75
CA TYR A 4 11.96 -12.61 19.50
C TYR A 4 13.11 -11.62 19.64
N LYS A 5 14.03 -11.63 18.67
CA LYS A 5 15.12 -10.65 18.59
C LYS A 5 14.69 -9.46 17.75
N TYR A 6 15.07 -8.26 18.17
CA TYR A 6 14.86 -7.03 17.40
C TYR A 6 15.53 -7.13 16.02
N ASN A 7 14.81 -6.74 14.98
CA ASN A 7 15.30 -6.68 13.62
C ASN A 7 15.15 -5.26 13.05
N LYS A 8 16.27 -4.68 12.59
CA LYS A 8 16.24 -3.39 11.89
C LYS A 8 15.37 -3.48 10.64
N LEU A 9 14.40 -2.57 10.53
CA LEU A 9 13.42 -2.53 9.42
C LEU A 9 13.88 -1.67 8.23
N GLN A 10 14.98 -0.93 8.35
CA GLN A 10 15.36 0.13 7.41
C GLN A 10 15.50 -0.35 5.96
N SER A 11 16.25 -1.44 5.72
CA SER A 11 16.45 -1.98 4.36
C SER A 11 15.15 -2.47 3.75
N LEU A 12 14.35 -3.23 4.51
CA LEU A 12 13.06 -3.74 4.07
C LEU A 12 12.06 -2.63 3.75
N THR A 13 12.01 -1.61 4.62
CA THR A 13 11.16 -0.42 4.45
C THR A 13 11.55 0.33 3.18
N ARG A 14 12.85 0.45 2.90
CA ARG A 14 13.37 1.09 1.68
C ARG A 14 12.94 0.36 0.41
N TYR A 15 13.10 -0.96 0.34
CA TYR A 15 12.66 -1.74 -0.82
C TYR A 15 11.14 -1.66 -1.02
N LEU A 16 10.37 -1.73 0.08
CA LEU A 16 8.92 -1.55 0.04
C LEU A 16 8.55 -0.17 -0.54
N HIS A 17 9.24 0.90 -0.12
CA HIS A 17 9.01 2.25 -0.64
C HIS A 17 9.34 2.38 -2.12
N TYR A 18 10.43 1.77 -2.61
CA TYR A 18 10.74 1.79 -4.05
C TYR A 18 9.63 1.18 -4.89
N ILE A 19 9.07 0.05 -4.46
CA ILE A 19 7.95 -0.59 -5.16
C ILE A 19 6.68 0.27 -5.08
N LEU A 20 6.39 0.88 -3.93
CA LEU A 20 5.24 1.78 -3.80
C LEU A 20 5.38 3.06 -4.65
N TYR A 21 6.59 3.60 -4.80
CA TYR A 21 6.86 4.71 -5.73
C TYR A 21 6.69 4.29 -7.19
N LEU A 22 7.15 3.08 -7.55
CA LEU A 22 6.95 2.54 -8.89
C LEU A 22 5.45 2.37 -9.20
N LEU A 23 4.68 1.80 -8.29
CA LEU A 23 3.21 1.69 -8.42
C LEU A 23 2.55 3.07 -8.55
N THR A 24 3.02 4.05 -7.78
CA THR A 24 2.53 5.44 -7.88
C THR A 24 2.84 6.02 -9.28
N LEU A 25 4.06 5.82 -9.78
CA LEU A 25 4.44 6.28 -11.11
C LEU A 25 3.60 5.63 -12.21
N CYS A 26 3.40 4.31 -12.17
CA CYS A 26 2.53 3.60 -13.10
C CYS A 26 1.09 4.13 -13.05
N SER A 27 0.56 4.39 -11.84
CA SER A 27 -0.78 4.96 -11.68
C SER A 27 -0.90 6.35 -12.31
N CYS A 28 0.13 7.19 -12.22
CA CYS A 28 0.16 8.49 -12.89
C CYS A 28 0.13 8.35 -14.42
N PHE A 29 0.92 7.43 -14.98
CA PHE A 29 0.89 7.14 -16.42
C PHE A 29 -0.49 6.65 -16.88
N ARG A 30 -1.14 5.78 -16.09
CA ARG A 30 -2.50 5.32 -16.39
C ARG A 30 -3.54 6.42 -16.33
N ILE A 31 -3.44 7.35 -15.37
CA ILE A 31 -4.33 8.53 -15.33
C ILE A 31 -4.21 9.34 -16.62
N LEU A 32 -2.98 9.62 -17.07
CA LEU A 32 -2.74 10.35 -18.32
C LEU A 32 -3.32 9.61 -19.53
N PHE A 33 -3.09 8.29 -19.61
CA PHE A 33 -3.62 7.47 -20.68
C PHE A 33 -5.16 7.45 -20.70
N LEU A 34 -5.80 7.26 -19.54
CA LEU A 34 -7.26 7.25 -19.42
C LEU A 34 -7.86 8.62 -19.74
N ALA A 35 -7.23 9.71 -19.29
CA ALA A 35 -7.68 11.07 -19.59
C ALA A 35 -7.56 11.38 -21.10
N PHE A 36 -6.46 10.98 -21.73
CA PHE A 36 -6.27 11.11 -23.17
C PHE A 36 -7.32 10.32 -23.94
N THR A 37 -7.60 9.08 -23.54
CA THR A 37 -8.57 8.22 -24.21
C THR A 37 -10.00 8.75 -24.02
N TYR A 38 -10.34 9.22 -22.82
CA TYR A 38 -11.61 9.90 -22.55
C TYR A 38 -11.82 11.13 -23.43
N PHE A 39 -10.79 11.96 -23.59
CA PHE A 39 -10.83 13.15 -24.44
C PHE A 39 -11.09 12.77 -25.90
N LEU A 40 -10.37 11.76 -26.40
CA LEU A 40 -10.55 11.25 -27.76
C LEU A 40 -11.97 10.72 -28.00
N THR A 41 -12.49 9.92 -27.08
CA THR A 41 -13.81 9.30 -27.17
C THR A 41 -14.96 10.30 -27.09
N THR A 42 -14.83 11.36 -26.28
CA THR A 42 -15.95 12.32 -26.04
C THR A 42 -16.02 13.39 -27.13
N ASN A 43 -14.88 13.77 -27.71
CA ASN A 43 -14.86 14.65 -28.87
C ASN A 43 -15.04 13.81 -30.15
N ASN A 44 -16.29 13.60 -30.57
CA ASN A 44 -16.64 12.87 -31.80
C ASN A 44 -15.91 13.39 -33.07
N ASN A 45 -15.46 14.65 -33.10
CA ASN A 45 -14.66 15.21 -34.19
C ASN A 45 -13.15 14.86 -34.10
N ALA A 46 -12.66 14.44 -32.93
CA ALA A 46 -11.28 14.00 -32.71
C ALA A 46 -11.11 12.49 -33.02
N PHE A 47 -12.19 11.71 -32.88
CA PHE A 47 -12.27 10.30 -33.26
C PHE A 47 -12.85 10.11 -34.67
N ASP A 48 -12.49 10.97 -35.63
CA ASP A 48 -12.61 10.53 -37.02
C ASP A 48 -11.65 9.33 -37.15
N LYS A 49 -12.16 8.14 -37.47
CA LYS A 49 -11.36 6.90 -37.63
C LYS A 49 -10.19 7.09 -38.61
N ASN A 50 -10.20 8.17 -39.39
CA ASN A 50 -9.18 8.57 -40.34
C ASN A 50 -8.10 9.52 -39.79
N HIS A 51 -8.27 10.09 -38.58
CA HIS A 51 -7.33 11.08 -38.03
C HIS A 51 -6.08 10.43 -37.41
N PHE A 52 -6.25 9.30 -36.73
CA PHE A 52 -5.13 8.55 -36.14
C PHE A 52 -4.85 7.27 -36.93
N PRO A 53 -3.61 7.01 -37.37
CA PRO A 53 -3.26 5.78 -38.05
C PRO A 53 -3.50 4.60 -37.10
N LYS A 54 -4.05 3.50 -37.64
CA LYS A 54 -4.35 2.29 -36.86
C LYS A 54 -3.14 1.79 -36.05
N GLU A 55 -1.96 1.84 -36.65
CA GLU A 55 -0.69 1.46 -36.02
C GLU A 55 -0.41 2.28 -34.74
N PHE A 56 -0.73 3.57 -34.72
CA PHE A 56 -0.55 4.41 -33.54
C PHE A 56 -1.45 3.95 -32.38
N LEU A 57 -2.72 3.62 -32.67
CA LEU A 57 -3.67 3.14 -31.67
C LEU A 57 -3.26 1.75 -31.13
N GLU A 58 -2.78 0.87 -32.00
CA GLU A 58 -2.24 -0.44 -31.61
C GLU A 58 -1.02 -0.29 -30.69
N ASN A 59 -0.06 0.55 -31.06
CA ASN A 59 1.13 0.84 -30.25
C ASN A 59 0.77 1.44 -28.88
N LEU A 60 -0.19 2.37 -28.83
CA LEU A 60 -0.69 2.91 -27.56
C LEU A 60 -1.31 1.83 -26.68
N GLY A 61 -2.09 0.92 -27.25
CA GLY A 61 -2.64 -0.23 -26.53
C GLY A 61 -1.55 -1.14 -25.96
N HIS A 62 -0.50 -1.43 -26.73
CA HIS A 62 0.64 -2.22 -26.25
C HIS A 62 1.37 -1.56 -25.08
N ILE A 63 1.63 -0.25 -25.15
CA ILE A 63 2.26 0.50 -24.04
C ILE A 63 1.40 0.42 -22.78
N TYR A 64 0.08 0.59 -22.91
CA TYR A 64 -0.83 0.48 -21.77
C TYR A 64 -0.80 -0.91 -21.12
N LEU A 65 -0.79 -1.98 -21.93
CA LEU A 65 -0.69 -3.35 -21.42
C LEU A 65 0.64 -3.61 -20.71
N ILE A 66 1.76 -3.12 -21.23
CA ILE A 66 3.07 -3.23 -20.58
C ILE A 66 3.04 -2.58 -19.20
N ILE A 67 2.45 -1.38 -19.08
CA ILE A 67 2.30 -0.70 -17.78
C ILE A 67 1.44 -1.56 -16.83
N CYS A 68 0.33 -2.11 -17.30
CA CYS A 68 -0.52 -2.99 -16.49
C CYS A 68 0.23 -4.23 -15.98
N TYR A 69 1.07 -4.86 -16.82
CA TYR A 69 1.89 -6.00 -16.40
C TYR A 69 2.94 -5.62 -15.34
N ILE A 70 3.60 -4.47 -15.52
CA ILE A 70 4.55 -3.93 -14.53
C ILE A 70 3.84 -3.70 -13.18
N GLU A 71 2.62 -3.16 -13.20
CA GLU A 71 1.82 -2.95 -11.99
C GLU A 71 1.46 -4.25 -11.30
N ILE A 72 1.02 -5.28 -12.03
CA ILE A 72 0.68 -6.59 -11.46
C ILE A 72 1.89 -7.21 -10.77
N ILE A 73 3.05 -7.23 -11.45
CA ILE A 73 4.29 -7.77 -10.88
C ILE A 73 4.71 -6.97 -9.64
N SER A 74 4.68 -5.64 -9.74
CA SER A 74 5.03 -4.74 -8.64
C SER A 74 4.08 -4.92 -7.45
N PHE A 75 2.79 -5.16 -7.70
CA PHE A 75 1.79 -5.42 -6.66
C PHE A 75 2.08 -6.73 -5.91
N ILE A 76 2.46 -7.80 -6.62
CA ILE A 76 2.85 -9.08 -6.00
C ILE A 76 4.09 -8.89 -5.12
N ILE A 77 5.12 -8.20 -5.62
CA ILE A 77 6.33 -7.90 -4.85
C ILE A 77 5.97 -7.04 -3.62
N CYS A 78 5.11 -6.03 -3.79
CA CYS A 78 4.63 -5.17 -2.71
C CYS A 78 3.93 -5.99 -1.63
N ALA A 79 3.05 -6.93 -2.00
CA ALA A 79 2.36 -7.80 -1.07
C ALA A 79 3.35 -8.64 -0.24
N ILE A 80 4.32 -9.29 -0.89
CA ILE A 80 5.35 -10.09 -0.22
C ILE A 80 6.18 -9.24 0.75
N LEU A 81 6.64 -8.07 0.31
CA LEU A 81 7.41 -7.15 1.15
C LEU A 81 6.60 -6.63 2.33
N SER A 82 5.31 -6.33 2.12
CA SER A 82 4.38 -5.87 3.16
C SER A 82 4.15 -6.96 4.22
N LEU A 83 3.93 -8.21 3.81
CA LEU A 83 3.79 -9.33 4.73
C LEU A 83 5.06 -9.55 5.56
N LYS A 84 6.24 -9.51 4.92
CA LYS A 84 7.53 -9.60 5.61
C LYS A 84 7.74 -8.43 6.57
N TRP A 85 7.30 -7.22 6.19
CA TRP A 85 7.39 -6.04 7.03
C TRP A 85 6.45 -6.14 8.24
N ILE A 86 5.20 -6.58 8.06
CA ILE A 86 4.24 -6.83 9.14
C ILE A 86 4.81 -7.85 10.14
N TYR A 87 5.29 -8.99 9.63
CA TYR A 87 5.89 -10.04 10.45
C TYR A 87 7.00 -9.48 11.34
N ARG A 88 7.97 -8.77 10.75
CA ARG A 88 9.12 -8.23 11.49
C ARG A 88 8.71 -7.12 12.45
N SER A 89 7.76 -6.27 12.07
CA SER A 89 7.30 -5.16 12.91
C SER A 89 6.57 -5.66 14.15
N ILE A 90 5.76 -6.73 14.03
CA ILE A 90 5.13 -7.38 15.19
C ILE A 90 6.19 -8.10 16.04
N ALA A 91 7.13 -8.82 15.42
CA ALA A 91 8.22 -9.48 16.14
C ALA A 91 9.05 -8.48 16.96
N ASN A 92 9.27 -7.27 16.44
CA ASN A 92 9.93 -6.20 17.17
C ASN A 92 9.13 -5.78 18.42
N LEU A 93 7.80 -5.63 18.32
CA LEU A 93 6.98 -5.32 19.52
C LEU A 93 7.12 -6.39 20.61
N HIS A 94 7.17 -7.68 20.23
CA HIS A 94 7.42 -8.76 21.19
C HIS A 94 8.85 -8.70 21.77
N SER A 95 9.87 -8.40 20.95
CA SER A 95 11.25 -8.22 21.44
C SER A 95 11.40 -7.05 22.43
N PHE A 96 10.51 -6.08 22.35
CA PHE A 96 10.43 -4.93 23.23
C PHE A 96 9.69 -5.23 24.55
N ASN A 97 9.18 -6.47 24.73
CA ASN A 97 8.36 -6.88 25.88
C ASN A 97 7.14 -5.96 26.10
N ILE A 98 6.57 -5.44 25.01
CA ILE A 98 5.39 -4.56 25.09
C ILE A 98 4.19 -5.41 25.54
N PRO A 99 3.47 -5.01 26.59
CA PRO A 99 2.32 -5.77 27.07
C PRO A 99 1.17 -5.76 26.05
N ASN A 100 0.32 -6.79 26.12
CA ASN A 100 -0.95 -6.88 25.39
C ASN A 100 -0.82 -6.77 23.86
N VAL A 101 0.23 -7.33 23.25
CA VAL A 101 0.32 -7.48 21.79
C VAL A 101 -0.58 -8.64 21.34
N HIS A 102 -1.64 -8.33 20.59
CA HIS A 102 -2.71 -9.28 20.26
C HIS A 102 -2.23 -10.32 19.24
N TYR A 103 -1.51 -9.88 18.20
CA TYR A 103 -1.05 -10.79 17.16
C TYR A 103 0.35 -11.35 17.46
N GLN A 104 0.51 -12.65 17.25
CA GLN A 104 1.84 -13.22 17.04
C GLN A 104 2.34 -12.89 15.62
N PRO A 105 3.66 -12.77 15.40
CA PRO A 105 4.23 -12.43 14.08
C PRO A 105 3.74 -13.29 12.92
N TYR A 106 3.67 -14.61 13.12
CA TYR A 106 3.19 -15.54 12.10
C TYR A 106 1.68 -15.40 11.88
N GLN A 107 0.90 -15.20 12.94
CA GLN A 107 -0.55 -14.99 12.86
C GLN A 107 -0.85 -13.71 12.07
N ALA A 108 -0.14 -12.61 12.36
CA ALA A 108 -0.30 -11.35 11.66
C ALA A 108 -0.10 -11.49 10.15
N ALA A 109 0.94 -12.21 9.72
CA ALA A 109 1.19 -12.44 8.30
C ALA A 109 0.11 -13.32 7.65
N TRP A 110 -0.30 -14.41 8.30
CA TRP A 110 -1.30 -15.34 7.75
C TRP A 110 -2.70 -14.74 7.67
N CYS A 111 -3.12 -13.95 8.67
CA CYS A 111 -4.41 -13.25 8.65
C CYS A 111 -4.55 -12.29 7.47
N CYS A 112 -3.45 -11.74 6.95
CA CYS A 112 -3.45 -10.87 5.78
C CYS A 112 -3.61 -11.63 4.44
N ILE A 113 -3.47 -12.96 4.42
CA ILE A 113 -3.57 -13.79 3.22
C ILE A 113 -4.96 -14.45 3.10
N LEU A 114 -5.60 -14.75 4.23
CA LEU A 114 -6.88 -15.45 4.28
C LEU A 114 -8.02 -14.59 3.73
N PRO A 115 -8.70 -14.96 2.62
CA PRO A 115 -9.54 -14.05 1.84
C PRO A 115 -10.56 -13.22 2.64
N ILE A 116 -11.28 -13.84 3.57
CA ILE A 116 -12.30 -13.15 4.38
C ILE A 116 -11.65 -12.28 5.45
N ILE A 117 -10.60 -12.78 6.09
CA ILE A 117 -9.89 -12.08 7.17
C ILE A 117 -9.08 -10.91 6.62
N SER A 118 -8.57 -11.02 5.39
CA SER A 118 -7.82 -9.99 4.68
C SER A 118 -8.61 -8.70 4.46
N PHE A 119 -9.93 -8.70 4.60
CA PHE A 119 -10.74 -7.47 4.55
C PHE A 119 -10.61 -6.59 5.81
N ILE A 120 -10.22 -7.18 6.95
CA ILE A 120 -10.24 -6.48 8.26
C ILE A 120 -8.88 -6.55 8.95
N ALA A 121 -8.20 -7.69 8.89
CA ALA A 121 -6.97 -7.92 9.63
C ALA A 121 -5.84 -6.93 9.31
N PRO A 122 -5.57 -6.56 8.04
CA PRO A 122 -4.50 -5.59 7.76
C PRO A 122 -4.72 -4.26 8.46
N TYR A 123 -5.96 -3.77 8.51
CA TYR A 123 -6.32 -2.57 9.26
C TYR A 123 -6.05 -2.73 10.76
N GLN A 124 -6.50 -3.83 11.36
CA GLN A 124 -6.33 -4.09 12.80
C GLN A 124 -4.85 -4.21 13.18
N ILE A 125 -4.08 -4.99 12.41
CA ILE A 125 -2.65 -5.23 12.63
C ILE A 125 -1.85 -3.93 12.51
N VAL A 126 -2.06 -3.16 11.44
CA VAL A 126 -1.34 -1.90 11.23
C VAL A 126 -1.76 -0.84 12.26
N SER A 127 -3.03 -0.84 12.68
CA SER A 127 -3.51 0.04 13.76
C SER A 127 -2.89 -0.30 15.11
N GLU A 128 -2.71 -1.58 15.41
CA GLU A 128 -2.00 -2.02 16.62
C GLU A 128 -0.52 -1.65 16.56
N LEU A 129 0.15 -1.91 15.43
CA LEU A 129 1.55 -1.52 15.21
C LEU A 129 1.73 -0.01 15.43
N TRP A 130 0.88 0.81 14.81
CA TRP A 130 0.92 2.26 14.98
C TRP A 130 0.77 2.65 16.45
N PHE A 131 -0.31 2.21 17.09
CA PHE A 131 -0.59 2.60 18.46
C PHE A 131 0.54 2.21 19.40
N LYS A 132 0.99 0.94 19.35
CA LYS A 132 2.01 0.43 20.27
C LYS A 132 3.39 1.03 20.00
N SER A 133 3.78 1.22 18.74
CA SER A 133 5.09 1.82 18.42
C SER A 133 5.20 3.28 18.85
N PHE A 134 4.12 4.05 18.84
CA PHE A 134 4.12 5.43 19.33
C PHE A 134 3.87 5.53 20.85
N ALA A 135 3.06 4.63 21.43
CA ALA A 135 2.78 4.63 22.86
C ALA A 135 4.04 4.36 23.70
N VAL A 136 4.97 3.51 23.22
CA VAL A 136 6.25 3.27 23.93
C VAL A 136 7.19 4.47 23.92
N LEU A 137 6.93 5.46 23.08
CA LEU A 137 7.69 6.73 23.03
C LEU A 137 6.95 7.87 23.74
N ASP A 138 5.83 7.59 24.42
CA ASP A 138 4.91 8.61 24.96
C ASP A 138 4.48 9.66 23.91
N ASP A 139 4.44 9.26 22.63
CA ASP A 139 4.11 10.15 21.53
C ASP A 139 2.59 10.20 21.31
N LYS A 140 2.01 11.40 21.41
CA LYS A 140 0.58 11.68 21.17
C LYS A 140 0.11 11.29 19.76
N THR A 141 1.03 11.07 18.83
CA THR A 141 0.77 10.53 17.48
C THR A 141 0.12 9.14 17.54
N CYS A 142 0.27 8.39 18.64
CA CYS A 142 -0.40 7.10 18.84
C CYS A 142 -1.93 7.17 18.67
N TYR A 143 -2.56 8.31 18.97
CA TYR A 143 -4.00 8.52 18.82
C TYR A 143 -4.44 8.92 17.40
N LYS A 144 -3.52 9.36 16.53
CA LYS A 144 -3.82 9.83 15.16
C LYS A 144 -3.93 8.67 14.16
N ARG A 145 -4.89 7.76 14.37
CA ARG A 145 -5.10 6.56 13.53
C ARG A 145 -5.92 6.78 12.25
N ASN A 146 -6.43 7.99 12.02
CA ASN A 146 -7.24 8.32 10.84
C ASN A 146 -6.51 8.01 9.52
N ILE A 147 -5.19 8.17 9.49
CA ILE A 147 -4.37 7.86 8.31
C ILE A 147 -4.48 6.38 7.90
N ILE A 148 -4.62 5.48 8.86
CA ILE A 148 -4.72 4.03 8.64
C ILE A 148 -6.12 3.68 8.12
N SER A 149 -7.15 4.37 8.63
CA SER A 149 -8.52 4.20 8.13
C SER A 149 -8.65 4.62 6.68
N VAL A 150 -8.12 5.80 6.31
CA VAL A 150 -8.15 6.29 4.93
C VAL A 150 -7.34 5.38 4.00
N TRP A 151 -6.13 4.98 4.42
CA TRP A 151 -5.31 4.02 3.68
C TRP A 151 -6.09 2.75 3.35
N TRP A 152 -6.72 2.15 4.37
CA TRP A 152 -7.39 0.88 4.21
C TRP A 152 -8.66 0.98 3.38
N ILE A 153 -9.45 2.06 3.53
CA ILE A 153 -10.62 2.33 2.69
C ILE A 153 -10.17 2.47 1.23
N CYS A 154 -9.15 3.28 0.94
CA CYS A 154 -8.64 3.43 -0.42
C CYS A 154 -8.16 2.10 -1.00
N PHE A 155 -7.48 1.28 -0.20
CA PHE A 155 -7.09 -0.07 -0.61
C PHE A 155 -8.30 -0.97 -0.86
N LEU A 156 -9.30 -1.03 0.02
CA LEU A 156 -10.46 -1.91 -0.18
C LEU A 156 -11.28 -1.55 -1.42
N PHE A 157 -11.52 -0.26 -1.64
CA PHE A 157 -12.35 0.21 -2.75
C PHE A 157 -11.64 0.20 -4.11
N ASN A 158 -10.32 -0.02 -4.15
CA ASN A 158 -9.61 -0.07 -5.43
C ASN A 158 -10.14 -1.20 -6.34
N ALA A 159 -10.27 -2.44 -5.81
CA ALA A 159 -10.65 -3.61 -6.60
C ALA A 159 -12.07 -3.53 -7.20
N PRO A 160 -13.13 -3.20 -6.44
CA PRO A 160 -14.46 -3.05 -7.03
C PRO A 160 -14.51 -1.89 -8.04
N THR A 161 -13.82 -0.78 -7.77
CA THR A 161 -13.78 0.36 -8.71
C THR A 161 -13.08 -0.01 -10.03
N TYR A 162 -12.00 -0.80 -9.96
CA TYR A 162 -11.36 -1.35 -11.15
C TYR A 162 -12.30 -2.27 -11.94
N GLY A 163 -13.03 -3.16 -11.25
CA GLY A 163 -14.01 -4.06 -11.87
C GLY A 163 -15.15 -3.30 -12.57
N MET A 164 -15.63 -2.20 -11.97
CA MET A 164 -16.64 -1.32 -12.57
C MET A 164 -16.13 -0.67 -13.86
N SER A 165 -14.95 -0.04 -13.79
CA SER A 165 -14.30 0.58 -14.96
C SER A 165 -14.13 -0.42 -16.10
N TYR A 166 -13.59 -1.59 -15.80
CA TYR A 166 -13.42 -2.67 -16.77
C TYR A 166 -14.73 -3.13 -17.40
N THR A 167 -15.78 -3.31 -16.58
CA THR A 167 -17.10 -3.76 -17.07
C THR A 167 -17.74 -2.73 -18.00
N TRP A 168 -17.62 -1.44 -17.69
CA TRP A 168 -18.15 -0.38 -18.53
C TRP A 168 -17.41 -0.27 -19.86
N ILE A 169 -16.07 -0.26 -19.84
CA ILE A 169 -15.24 -0.22 -21.05
C ILE A 169 -15.46 -1.46 -21.93
N GLN A 170 -15.65 -2.64 -21.33
CA GLN A 170 -15.96 -3.85 -22.11
C GLN A 170 -17.33 -3.80 -22.80
N LYS A 171 -18.35 -3.28 -22.12
CA LYS A 171 -19.70 -3.17 -22.68
C LYS A 171 -19.76 -2.13 -23.80
N ASP A 172 -19.09 -1.01 -23.58
CA ASP A 172 -18.99 0.08 -24.54
C ASP A 172 -17.61 0.74 -24.39
N PRO A 173 -16.69 0.53 -25.36
CA PRO A 173 -15.38 1.17 -25.36
C PRO A 173 -15.45 2.69 -25.34
N PHE A 174 -16.57 3.30 -25.75
CA PHE A 174 -16.75 4.74 -25.75
C PHE A 174 -17.43 5.26 -24.47
N SER A 175 -17.62 4.42 -23.47
CA SER A 175 -18.32 4.79 -22.22
C SER A 175 -17.52 5.82 -21.41
N PRO A 176 -18.01 7.07 -21.26
CA PRO A 176 -17.33 8.11 -20.46
C PRO A 176 -17.15 7.67 -19.01
N SER A 177 -18.17 6.97 -18.48
CA SER A 177 -18.20 6.46 -17.12
C SER A 177 -17.07 5.46 -16.87
N GLY A 178 -16.74 4.61 -17.85
CA GLY A 178 -15.66 3.63 -17.79
C GLY A 178 -14.29 4.27 -17.52
N TYR A 179 -13.99 5.36 -18.21
CA TYR A 179 -12.75 6.10 -18.01
C TYR A 179 -12.73 6.91 -16.71
N ILE A 180 -13.85 7.55 -16.35
CA ILE A 180 -13.96 8.32 -15.09
C ILE A 180 -13.72 7.41 -13.88
N THR A 181 -14.37 6.25 -13.84
CA THR A 181 -14.14 5.26 -12.78
C THR A 181 -12.73 4.69 -12.80
N GLY A 182 -12.12 4.53 -13.98
CA GLY A 182 -10.72 4.14 -14.10
C GLY A 182 -9.77 5.15 -13.47
N ILE A 183 -10.01 6.45 -13.68
CA ILE A 183 -9.24 7.54 -13.06
C ILE A 183 -9.43 7.53 -11.54
N ILE A 184 -10.67 7.37 -11.05
CA ILE A 184 -10.96 7.24 -9.62
C ILE A 184 -10.20 6.04 -9.02
N ASN A 185 -10.19 4.89 -9.70
CA ASN A 185 -9.42 3.73 -9.26
C ASN A 185 -7.92 4.06 -9.14
N CYS A 186 -7.32 4.70 -10.14
CA CYS A 186 -5.92 5.11 -10.07
C CYS A 186 -5.65 6.04 -8.89
N LEU A 187 -6.52 7.03 -8.63
CA LEU A 187 -6.40 7.93 -7.48
C LEU A 187 -6.45 7.17 -6.14
N LEU A 188 -7.36 6.20 -6.00
CA LEU A 188 -7.44 5.35 -4.80
C LEU A 188 -6.13 4.57 -4.58
N VAL A 189 -5.57 3.99 -5.65
CA VAL A 189 -4.28 3.27 -5.59
C VAL A 189 -3.15 4.22 -5.19
N THR A 190 -3.06 5.39 -5.82
CA THR A 190 -2.05 6.41 -5.49
C THR A 190 -2.14 6.84 -4.03
N ILE A 191 -3.33 7.17 -3.55
CA ILE A 191 -3.55 7.60 -2.16
C ILE A 191 -3.17 6.47 -1.20
N ALA A 192 -3.61 5.24 -1.47
CA ALA A 192 -3.26 4.08 -0.65
C ALA A 192 -1.74 3.87 -0.60
N ALA A 193 -1.04 3.93 -1.73
CA ALA A 193 0.40 3.77 -1.79
C ALA A 193 1.14 4.85 -0.97
N LEU A 194 0.79 6.12 -1.14
CA LEU A 194 1.41 7.24 -0.43
C LEU A 194 1.15 7.19 1.08
N LEU A 195 -0.07 6.83 1.50
CA LEU A 195 -0.38 6.68 2.91
C LEU A 195 0.37 5.49 3.51
N PHE A 196 0.51 4.37 2.78
CA PHE A 196 1.26 3.23 3.26
C PHE A 196 2.76 3.52 3.40
N ILE A 197 3.34 4.32 2.50
CA ILE A 197 4.72 4.84 2.66
C ILE A 197 4.83 5.63 3.96
N LYS A 198 3.91 6.56 4.22
CA LYS A 198 3.91 7.37 5.45
C LYS A 198 3.78 6.49 6.70
N ILE A 199 2.85 5.54 6.69
CA ILE A 199 2.58 4.64 7.82
C ILE A 199 3.81 3.77 8.13
N THR A 200 4.33 3.07 7.12
CA THR A 200 5.46 2.16 7.30
C THR A 200 6.74 2.90 7.70
N ARG A 201 6.97 4.11 7.16
CA ARG A 201 8.08 4.97 7.58
C ARG A 201 7.97 5.35 9.05
N ALA A 202 6.81 5.86 9.43
CA ALA A 202 6.55 6.36 10.79
C ALA A 202 6.72 5.25 11.84
N ILE A 203 6.15 4.07 11.59
CA ILE A 203 6.29 2.90 12.47
C ILE A 203 7.74 2.41 12.53
N SER A 204 8.40 2.24 11.38
CA SER A 204 9.79 1.79 11.34
C SER A 204 10.73 2.74 12.09
N GLN A 205 10.53 4.06 11.97
CA GLN A 205 11.29 5.06 12.70
C GLN A 205 11.03 5.00 14.20
N ALA A 206 9.75 4.94 14.62
CA ALA A 206 9.41 4.85 16.04
C ALA A 206 10.03 3.61 16.72
N GLN A 207 9.96 2.45 16.05
CA GLN A 207 10.57 1.22 16.57
C GLN A 207 12.11 1.30 16.62
N GLU A 208 12.75 1.95 15.64
CA GLU A 208 14.19 2.16 15.63
C GLU A 208 14.63 3.11 16.76
N THR A 209 13.93 4.23 16.94
CA THR A 209 14.15 5.17 18.04
C THR A 209 14.04 4.48 19.39
N TYR A 210 12.98 3.71 19.61
CA TYR A 210 12.81 2.95 20.85
C TYR A 210 13.96 1.95 21.08
N ALA A 211 14.36 1.23 20.03
CA ALA A 211 15.47 0.27 20.11
C ALA A 211 16.80 0.94 20.48
N THR A 212 17.03 2.19 20.04
CA THR A 212 18.24 2.96 20.41
C THR A 212 18.19 3.56 21.81
N MET A 213 17.01 3.88 22.32
CA MET A 213 16.82 4.45 23.67
C MET A 213 16.86 3.37 24.77
N ARG A 214 16.64 2.10 24.42
CA ARG A 214 16.65 1.00 25.38
C ARG A 214 18.08 0.73 25.88
N PRO A 215 18.34 0.72 27.20
CA PRO A 215 19.64 0.33 27.73
C PRO A 215 19.96 -1.12 27.38
N ALA A 216 21.23 -1.43 27.17
CA ALA A 216 21.67 -2.78 26.88
C ALA A 216 21.24 -3.72 28.03
N PRO A 217 20.85 -4.98 27.74
CA PRO A 217 20.55 -5.95 28.78
C PRO A 217 21.83 -6.22 29.59
N GLY A 218 21.99 -5.50 30.71
CA GLY A 218 23.21 -5.46 31.52
C GLY A 218 23.38 -4.18 32.35
N GLU A 219 22.78 -3.06 31.94
CA GLU A 219 22.72 -1.83 32.75
C GLU A 219 21.47 -1.84 33.64
N THR A 220 21.35 -2.85 34.51
CA THR A 220 20.59 -2.64 35.74
C THR A 220 21.46 -1.76 36.62
N THR A 221 21.09 -0.50 36.74
CA THR A 221 21.55 0.42 37.78
C THR A 221 21.62 -0.34 39.10
N GLU A 222 22.83 -0.64 39.55
CA GLU A 222 23.14 -0.84 40.95
C GLU A 222 22.78 0.49 41.64
N THR A 223 21.57 0.57 42.18
CA THR A 223 21.22 1.63 43.13
C THR A 223 21.95 1.35 44.44
N PRO A 224 22.71 2.32 44.99
CA PRO A 224 23.46 2.19 46.22
C PRO A 224 22.59 2.08 47.47
#